data_AF-A0A2E0RAT5-F1
#
_entry.id   AF-A0A2E0RAT5-F1
#
_cell.length_a   1.000
_cell.length_b   1.000
_cell.length_c   1.000
_cell.angle_alpha   90.00
_cell.angle_beta   90.00
_cell.angle_gamma   90.00
#
_symmetry.space_group_name_H-M   'P 1'
#
loop_
_entity.id
_entity.type
_entity.pdbx_description
1 polymer ?
#
loop_
_entity_poly.entity_id
_entity_poly.type
_entity_poly.pdbx_seq_one_letter_code
_entity_poly.pdbx_strand_id
1 'polypeptide(L)'
;MASKGRESWGKRQREQTKREKQEAKRAERAERRSSEDEADDTGTPEEELYRQFAELSAAKANGEIDDETFEAKKEEIWEQLGLELQ
;
A
#
# COMPACT_ATOMS: atom_id res chain seq x y z
N MET A 1 44.66 -32.98 5.11
CA MET A 1 43.32 -32.98 5.75
C MET A 1 42.99 -31.56 6.19
N ALA A 2 41.72 -31.16 6.08
CA ALA A 2 41.11 -29.87 6.51
C ALA A 2 41.24 -28.66 5.56
N SER A 3 40.22 -28.43 4.74
CA SER A 3 39.85 -27.09 4.22
C SER A 3 38.41 -27.00 3.70
N LYS A 4 37.74 -28.13 3.41
CA LYS A 4 36.41 -28.17 2.75
C LYS A 4 35.21 -27.74 3.61
N GLY A 5 35.43 -27.34 4.87
CA GLY A 5 34.38 -26.94 5.82
C GLY A 5 34.23 -25.43 6.06
N ARG A 6 35.22 -24.61 5.67
CA ARG A 6 35.19 -23.15 5.89
C ARG A 6 34.40 -22.38 4.83
N GLU A 7 34.35 -22.89 3.60
CA GLU A 7 33.63 -22.26 2.48
C GLU A 7 32.11 -22.25 2.70
N SER A 8 31.58 -23.30 3.31
CA SER A 8 30.14 -23.44 3.57
C SER A 8 29.64 -22.49 4.66
N TRP A 9 30.47 -22.20 5.66
CA TRP A 9 30.13 -21.30 6.76
C TRP A 9 30.13 -19.83 6.32
N GLY A 10 31.15 -19.40 5.57
CA GLY A 10 31.19 -18.05 5.00
C GLY A 10 30.05 -17.77 4.01
N LYS A 11 29.64 -18.79 3.24
CA LYS A 11 28.46 -18.70 2.37
C LYS A 11 27.17 -18.56 3.17
N ARG A 12 26.98 -19.35 4.22
CA ARG A 12 25.83 -19.23 5.13
C ARG A 12 25.75 -17.86 5.79
N GLN A 13 26.87 -17.32 6.26
CA GLN A 13 26.91 -15.99 6.87
C GLN A 13 26.54 -14.87 5.87
N ARG A 14 26.97 -14.98 4.62
CA ARG A 14 26.58 -14.04 3.54
C ARG A 14 25.09 -14.15 3.19
N GLU A 15 24.55 -15.36 3.13
CA GLU A 15 23.12 -15.57 2.88
C GLU A 15 22.27 -15.03 4.04
N GLN A 16 22.72 -15.22 5.29
CA GLN A 16 22.06 -14.69 6.47
C GLN A 16 22.00 -13.17 6.47
N THR A 17 23.15 -12.50 6.31
CA THR A 17 23.22 -11.03 6.25
C THR A 17 22.40 -10.44 5.09
N LYS A 18 22.35 -11.13 3.94
CA LYS A 18 21.53 -10.73 2.80
C LYS A 18 20.03 -10.86 3.10
N ARG A 19 19.61 -11.91 3.82
CA ARG A 19 18.22 -12.12 4.23
C ARG A 19 17.79 -11.08 5.26
N GLU A 20 18.59 -10.86 6.30
CA GLU A 20 18.35 -9.85 7.32
C GLU A 20 18.21 -8.44 6.72
N LYS A 21 19.08 -8.08 5.77
CA LYS A 21 19.00 -6.78 5.07
C LYS A 21 17.76 -6.63 4.19
N GLN A 22 17.30 -7.72 3.57
CA GLN A 22 16.05 -7.71 2.81
C GLN A 22 14.82 -7.64 3.71
N GLU A 23 14.86 -8.34 4.85
CA GLU A 23 13.80 -8.33 5.85
C GLU A 23 13.68 -6.97 6.51
N ALA A 24 14.79 -6.35 6.90
CA ALA A 24 14.82 -4.97 7.39
C ALA A 24 14.25 -3.97 6.36
N LYS A 25 14.61 -4.11 5.07
CA LYS A 25 14.03 -3.29 4.00
C LYS A 25 12.55 -3.55 3.74
N ARG A 26 12.04 -4.75 4.04
CA ARG A 26 10.61 -5.04 3.95
C ARG A 26 9.87 -4.49 5.14
N ALA A 27 10.41 -4.64 6.34
CA ALA A 27 9.89 -4.06 7.58
C ALA A 27 9.82 -2.53 7.46
N GLU A 28 10.88 -1.86 7.02
CA GLU A 28 10.91 -0.40 6.82
C GLU A 28 9.87 0.06 5.76
N ARG A 29 9.62 -0.75 4.72
CA ARG A 29 8.56 -0.45 3.74
C ARG A 29 7.17 -0.69 4.31
N ALA A 30 6.99 -1.71 5.15
CA ALA A 30 5.73 -2.01 5.81
C ALA A 30 5.42 -0.94 6.86
N GLU A 31 6.42 -0.49 7.62
CA GLU A 31 6.32 0.64 8.54
C GLU A 31 5.98 1.93 7.79
N ARG A 32 6.64 2.24 6.66
CA ARG A 32 6.25 3.40 5.85
C ARG A 32 4.80 3.33 5.35
N ARG A 33 4.33 2.17 4.90
CA ARG A 33 2.91 2.01 4.50
C ARG A 33 1.96 2.11 5.69
N SER A 34 2.33 1.55 6.84
CA SER A 34 1.50 1.57 8.05
C SER A 34 1.48 2.95 8.70
N SER A 35 2.57 3.72 8.61
CA SER A 35 2.64 5.11 9.04
C SER A 35 1.95 6.06 8.07
N GLU A 36 1.88 5.73 6.78
CA GLU A 36 1.03 6.46 5.83
C GLU A 36 -0.45 6.21 6.10
N ASP A 37 -0.82 5.00 6.55
CA ASP A 37 -2.20 4.67 6.94
C ASP A 37 -2.63 5.28 8.29
N GLU A 38 -1.69 5.50 9.22
CA GLU A 38 -1.90 6.19 10.52
C GLU A 38 -1.71 7.72 10.46
N ALA A 39 -1.16 8.27 9.37
CA ALA A 39 -1.01 9.72 9.18
C ALA A 39 -2.19 10.35 8.43
N ASP A 40 -3.19 9.56 8.04
CA ASP A 40 -4.25 9.96 7.11
C ASP A 40 -5.55 10.41 7.82
N ASP A 41 -5.49 10.74 9.11
CA ASP A 41 -6.59 11.45 9.81
C ASP A 41 -6.34 12.97 9.85
N THR A 42 -5.40 13.46 9.04
CA THR A 42 -5.09 14.90 8.88
C THR A 42 -4.98 15.31 7.42
N GLY A 43 -5.60 14.55 6.52
CA GLY A 43 -5.77 14.95 5.13
C GLY A 43 -6.69 16.16 5.05
N THR A 44 -6.48 17.02 4.06
CA THR A 44 -7.49 18.05 3.74
C THR A 44 -8.82 17.36 3.39
N PRO A 45 -9.98 18.03 3.55
CA PRO A 45 -11.28 17.46 3.18
C PRO A 45 -11.32 16.92 1.74
N GLU A 46 -10.53 17.51 0.84
CA GLU A 46 -10.38 17.04 -0.54
C GLU A 46 -9.64 15.69 -0.63
N GLU A 47 -8.58 15.48 0.14
CA GLU A 47 -7.82 14.23 0.16
C GLU A 47 -8.66 13.06 0.69
N GLU A 48 -9.48 13.30 1.72
CA GLU A 48 -10.45 12.32 2.23
C GLU A 48 -11.43 11.88 1.13
N LEU A 49 -11.93 12.83 0.33
CA LEU A 49 -12.84 12.55 -0.79
C LEU A 49 -12.16 11.73 -1.90
N TYR A 50 -10.89 12.01 -2.20
CA TYR A 50 -10.12 11.17 -3.12
C TYR A 50 -9.88 9.75 -2.59
N ARG A 51 -9.68 9.59 -1.27
CA ARG A 51 -9.54 8.28 -0.64
C ARG A 51 -10.85 7.49 -0.71
N GLN A 52 -11.98 8.13 -0.41
CA GLN A 52 -13.31 7.52 -0.57
C GLN A 52 -13.57 7.08 -2.02
N PHE A 53 -13.14 7.87 -3.01
CA PHE A 53 -13.24 7.48 -4.42
C PHE A 53 -12.37 6.25 -4.75
N ALA A 54 -11.16 6.16 -4.20
CA ALA A 54 -10.29 5.01 -4.40
C ALA A 54 -10.90 3.72 -3.82
N GLU A 55 -11.48 3.79 -2.62
CA GLU A 55 -12.21 2.69 -1.99
C GLU A 55 -13.43 2.27 -2.82
N LEU A 56 -14.19 3.25 -3.32
CA LEU A 56 -15.34 3.03 -4.20
C LEU A 56 -14.92 2.32 -5.50
N SER A 57 -13.80 2.72 -6.09
CA SER A 57 -13.25 2.09 -7.30
C SER A 57 -12.79 0.66 -7.04
N ALA A 58 -12.18 0.40 -5.88
CA ALA A 58 -11.79 -0.95 -5.48
C ALA A 58 -13.02 -1.85 -5.26
N ALA A 59 -14.07 -1.35 -4.61
CA ALA A 59 -15.33 -2.07 -4.41
C ALA A 59 -15.98 -2.44 -5.76
N LYS A 60 -15.97 -1.51 -6.73
CA LYS A 60 -16.43 -1.79 -8.10
C LYS A 60 -15.58 -2.87 -8.77
N ALA A 61 -14.26 -2.77 -8.69
CA ALA A 61 -13.34 -3.73 -9.30
C ALA A 61 -13.49 -5.15 -8.70
N ASN A 62 -13.84 -5.24 -7.41
CA ASN A 62 -14.15 -6.49 -6.72
C ASN A 62 -15.56 -7.01 -7.03
N GLY A 63 -16.42 -6.22 -7.69
CA GLY A 63 -17.82 -6.56 -7.97
C GLY A 63 -18.72 -6.51 -6.73
N GLU A 64 -18.32 -5.77 -5.68
CA GLU A 64 -19.11 -5.58 -4.46
C GLU A 64 -20.24 -4.56 -4.64
N ILE A 65 -20.08 -3.65 -5.61
CA ILE A 65 -21.09 -2.68 -6.03
C ILE A 65 -21.28 -2.77 -7.54
N ASP A 66 -22.49 -2.44 -7.99
CA ASP A 66 -22.83 -2.35 -9.42
C ASP A 66 -22.44 -0.99 -10.01
N ASP A 67 -22.49 -0.91 -11.35
CA ASP A 67 -22.12 0.30 -12.08
C ASP A 67 -23.01 1.50 -11.70
N GLU A 68 -24.30 1.27 -11.44
CA GLU A 68 -25.25 2.31 -11.05
C GLU A 68 -24.92 2.89 -9.66
N THR A 69 -24.65 2.04 -8.67
CA THR A 69 -24.24 2.51 -7.32
C THR A 69 -22.89 3.20 -7.36
N PHE A 70 -21.96 2.74 -8.21
CA PHE A 70 -20.65 3.38 -8.37
C PHE A 70 -20.78 4.79 -8.94
N GLU A 71 -21.51 4.99 -10.04
CA GLU A 71 -21.62 6.32 -10.64
C GLU A 71 -22.37 7.29 -9.72
N ALA A 72 -23.42 6.85 -9.03
CA ALA A 72 -24.16 7.71 -8.09
C ALA A 72 -23.27 8.22 -6.94
N LYS A 73 -22.46 7.34 -6.32
CA LYS A 73 -21.55 7.72 -5.24
C LYS A 73 -20.34 8.52 -5.73
N LYS A 74 -19.85 8.23 -6.93
CA LYS A 74 -18.78 8.99 -7.56
C LYS A 74 -19.22 10.42 -7.83
N GLU A 75 -20.45 10.62 -8.32
CA GLU A 75 -21.03 11.95 -8.56
C GLU A 75 -21.13 12.74 -7.26
N GLU A 76 -21.61 12.14 -6.17
CA GLU A 76 -21.65 12.75 -4.84
C GLU A 76 -20.27 13.21 -4.36
N ILE A 77 -19.24 12.36 -4.52
CA ILE A 77 -17.86 12.70 -4.16
C ILE A 77 -17.33 13.87 -5.02
N TRP A 78 -17.66 13.90 -6.30
CA TRP A 78 -17.20 14.96 -7.21
C TRP A 78 -17.93 16.29 -6.99
N GLU A 79 -19.21 16.25 -6.64
CA GLU A 79 -19.98 17.41 -6.18
C GLU A 79 -19.37 18.01 -4.91
N GLN A 80 -19.00 17.17 -3.95
CA GLN A 80 -18.32 17.61 -2.72
C GLN A 80 -16.92 18.18 -2.99
N LEU A 81 -16.21 17.69 -4.00
CA LEU A 81 -14.94 18.26 -4.49
C LEU A 81 -15.13 19.57 -5.28
N GLY A 82 -16.37 19.96 -5.63
CA GLY A 82 -16.64 21.12 -6.48
C GLY A 82 -16.17 20.95 -7.93
N LEU A 83 -15.93 19.71 -8.35
CA LEU A 83 -15.57 19.36 -9.73
C LEU A 83 -16.86 18.96 -10.45
N GLU A 84 -17.58 19.96 -10.96
CA GLU A 84 -18.71 19.68 -11.86
C GLU A 84 -18.21 18.84 -13.04
N LEU A 85 -18.79 17.65 -13.19
CA LEU A 85 -18.55 16.73 -14.30
C LEU A 85 -19.08 17.38 -15.59
N GLN A 86 -18.26 18.16 -16.29
CA GLN A 86 -18.58 18.73 -17.61
C GLN A 86 -18.66 17.65 -18.70
#